data_AF-A0A397F136-F1
#
_entry.id   AF-A0A397F136-F1
#
_cell.length_a   1.000
_cell.length_b   1.000
_cell.length_c   1.000
_cell.angle_alpha   90.00
_cell.angle_beta   90.00
_cell.angle_gamma   90.00
#
_symmetry.space_group_name_H-M   'P 1'
#
loop_
_entity.id
_entity.type
_entity.pdbx_description
1 polymer ?
#
loop_
_entity_poly.entity_id
_entity_poly.type
_entity_poly.pdbx_seq_one_letter_code
_entity_poly.pdbx_strand_id
1 'polypeptide(L)'
;MPQTLTLDHVSPATRLLEKRRQMFEVQEALDAQKEEFSRREDAFRRREEGLRKKDLELQESLIKFNKFLQENESKRNRAIKRASDEIKQRLAKEQDVARLKESLERFNDENEKLSNEVKKNMKYTRYLELVQETVPEDYPEITDLVNRYNTLKDANRDLSENQRLHESDNERKRVKFATFTKERTNDILNFNNEIASLQKQLETRESNAIRLQHDVDTTIRITSDKTLEVGQILMAVGNLLQRSTCGIHGTILKHIEVKDVPSTSDDHQDKAVDDIELLQNGRKAMADLDVIASYMVDFTAIVQTRIETQRAQKKAAAAAEGNSNGPSNVLATKQESK
;
A
#
# COMPACT_ATOMS: atom_id res chain seq x y z
N MET A 1 -150.37 -33.08 69.11
CA MET A 1 -150.87 -33.33 70.48
C MET A 1 -152.09 -34.22 70.35
N PRO A 2 -152.04 -35.51 70.72
CA PRO A 2 -153.24 -36.34 70.71
C PRO A 2 -154.17 -35.87 71.83
N GLN A 3 -155.42 -35.60 71.46
CA GLN A 3 -156.46 -35.02 72.29
C GLN A 3 -156.94 -36.07 73.31
N THR A 4 -156.73 -35.83 74.60
CA THR A 4 -157.14 -36.74 75.68
C THR A 4 -158.65 -36.67 75.90
N LEU A 5 -159.40 -37.55 75.23
CA LEU A 5 -160.82 -37.80 75.54
C LEU A 5 -160.91 -38.73 76.75
N THR A 6 -161.24 -38.18 77.93
CA THR A 6 -161.50 -38.94 79.15
C THR A 6 -162.97 -39.40 79.18
N LEU A 7 -163.23 -40.67 78.86
CA LEU A 7 -164.55 -41.30 78.95
C LEU A 7 -164.68 -42.04 80.30
N ASP A 8 -165.36 -41.41 81.28
CA ASP A 8 -165.45 -41.91 82.67
C ASP A 8 -166.55 -42.96 82.93
N HIS A 9 -167.42 -43.27 81.96
CA HIS A 9 -168.55 -44.20 82.14
C HIS A 9 -168.69 -45.25 81.02
N VAL A 10 -167.69 -46.13 80.87
CA VAL A 10 -167.71 -47.27 79.93
C VAL A 10 -167.08 -48.52 80.56
N SER A 11 -167.51 -49.72 80.14
CA SER A 11 -167.09 -51.04 80.63
C SER A 11 -165.55 -51.21 80.68
N PRO A 12 -164.97 -51.95 81.66
CA PRO A 12 -163.52 -52.18 81.77
C PRO A 12 -162.84 -52.64 80.46
N ALA A 13 -163.56 -53.39 79.62
CA ALA A 13 -163.09 -53.82 78.31
C ALA A 13 -162.82 -52.63 77.35
N THR A 14 -163.68 -51.60 77.37
CA THR A 14 -163.57 -50.38 76.55
C THR A 14 -162.42 -49.47 76.98
N ARG A 15 -162.13 -49.37 78.29
CA ARG A 15 -160.99 -48.58 78.79
C ARG A 15 -159.64 -49.21 78.44
N LEU A 16 -159.57 -50.55 78.44
CA LEU A 16 -158.38 -51.29 77.98
C LEU A 16 -158.13 -51.08 76.48
N LEU A 17 -159.19 -51.06 75.67
CA LEU A 17 -159.12 -50.75 74.24
C LEU A 17 -158.62 -49.32 74.00
N GLU A 18 -159.10 -48.34 74.75
CA GLU A 18 -158.63 -46.94 74.64
C GLU A 18 -157.16 -46.78 75.08
N LYS A 19 -156.72 -47.47 76.13
CA LYS A 19 -155.31 -47.48 76.54
C LYS A 19 -154.40 -48.19 75.53
N ARG A 20 -154.87 -49.25 74.88
CA ARG A 20 -154.16 -49.88 73.75
C ARG A 20 -154.08 -48.93 72.56
N ARG A 21 -155.15 -48.21 72.25
CA ARG A 21 -155.16 -47.17 71.21
C ARG A 21 -154.17 -46.04 71.53
N GLN A 22 -154.16 -45.50 72.75
CA GLN A 22 -153.19 -44.48 73.18
C GLN A 22 -151.74 -44.98 73.11
N MET A 23 -151.48 -46.22 73.55
CA MET A 23 -150.15 -46.83 73.37
C MET A 23 -149.79 -46.99 71.90
N PHE A 24 -150.75 -47.36 71.04
CA PHE A 24 -150.52 -47.47 69.61
C PHE A 24 -150.25 -46.10 68.97
N GLU A 25 -150.99 -45.04 69.33
CA GLU A 25 -150.76 -43.67 68.85
C GLU A 25 -149.38 -43.14 69.30
N VAL A 26 -148.96 -43.40 70.54
CA VAL A 26 -147.61 -43.02 71.03
C VAL A 26 -146.53 -43.85 70.36
N GLN A 27 -146.75 -45.15 70.17
CA GLN A 27 -145.81 -46.03 69.47
C GLN A 27 -145.67 -45.61 68.01
N GLU A 28 -146.77 -45.30 67.33
CA GLU A 28 -146.80 -44.77 65.97
C GLU A 28 -146.09 -43.41 65.87
N ALA A 29 -146.30 -42.50 66.84
CA ALA A 29 -145.58 -41.22 66.88
C ALA A 29 -144.08 -41.38 67.16
N LEU A 30 -143.70 -42.33 68.03
CA LEU A 30 -142.29 -42.64 68.32
C LEU A 30 -141.62 -43.28 67.10
N ASP A 31 -142.32 -44.18 66.41
CA ASP A 31 -141.82 -44.83 65.20
C ASP A 31 -141.73 -43.83 64.04
N ALA A 32 -142.69 -42.90 63.91
CA ALA A 32 -142.60 -41.78 62.98
C ALA A 32 -141.42 -40.84 63.28
N GLN A 33 -141.15 -40.55 64.56
CA GLN A 33 -140.01 -39.73 64.97
C GLN A 33 -138.67 -40.44 64.72
N LYS A 34 -138.58 -41.75 65.02
CA LYS A 34 -137.40 -42.57 64.68
C LYS A 34 -137.16 -42.61 63.18
N GLU A 35 -138.22 -42.77 62.39
CA GLU A 35 -138.13 -42.73 60.94
C GLU A 35 -137.66 -41.36 60.45
N GLU A 36 -138.16 -40.26 61.02
CA GLU A 36 -137.72 -38.92 60.69
C GLU A 36 -136.25 -38.67 61.04
N PHE A 37 -135.79 -39.10 62.23
CA PHE A 37 -134.38 -39.02 62.61
C PHE A 37 -133.49 -39.86 61.70
N SER A 38 -133.91 -41.09 61.38
CA SER A 38 -133.20 -41.95 60.42
C SER A 38 -133.08 -41.27 59.05
N ARG A 39 -134.17 -40.65 58.56
CA ARG A 39 -134.14 -39.89 57.29
C ARG A 39 -133.18 -38.69 57.35
N ARG A 40 -133.15 -37.95 58.47
CA ARG A 40 -132.21 -36.83 58.66
C ARG A 40 -130.77 -37.30 58.78
N GLU A 41 -130.51 -38.37 59.52
CA GLU A 41 -129.18 -38.98 59.65
C GLU A 41 -128.67 -39.44 58.28
N ASP A 42 -129.50 -40.12 57.49
CA ASP A 42 -129.16 -40.51 56.12
C ASP A 42 -128.90 -39.28 55.23
N ALA A 43 -129.65 -38.19 55.39
CA ALA A 43 -129.40 -36.94 54.67
C ALA A 43 -128.06 -36.28 55.05
N PHE A 44 -127.71 -36.28 56.34
CA PHE A 44 -126.41 -35.78 56.81
C PHE A 44 -125.26 -36.68 56.35
N ARG A 45 -125.41 -38.01 56.43
CA ARG A 45 -124.43 -38.97 55.94
C ARG A 45 -124.16 -38.77 54.45
N ARG A 46 -125.22 -38.63 53.63
CA ARG A 46 -125.09 -38.30 52.20
C ARG A 46 -124.40 -36.95 51.97
N ARG A 47 -124.67 -35.93 52.79
CA ARG A 47 -124.03 -34.61 52.67
C ARG A 47 -122.55 -34.66 53.06
N GLU A 48 -122.20 -35.37 54.12
CA GLU A 48 -120.83 -35.59 54.56
C GLU A 48 -120.03 -36.38 53.51
N GLU A 49 -120.58 -37.48 52.99
CA GLU A 49 -120.01 -38.24 51.87
C GLU A 49 -119.82 -37.35 50.63
N GLY A 50 -120.79 -36.50 50.32
CA GLY A 50 -120.70 -35.55 49.21
C GLY A 50 -119.62 -34.47 49.41
N LEU A 51 -119.46 -33.95 50.62
CA LEU A 51 -118.39 -33.02 50.98
C LEU A 51 -117.01 -33.69 50.91
N ARG A 52 -116.88 -34.90 51.45
CA ARG A 52 -115.64 -35.69 51.41
C ARG A 52 -115.23 -36.01 49.97
N LYS A 53 -116.20 -36.33 49.11
CA LYS A 53 -115.95 -36.55 47.68
C LYS A 53 -115.44 -35.28 47.00
N LYS A 54 -116.07 -34.12 47.26
CA LYS A 54 -115.61 -32.83 46.72
C LYS A 54 -114.22 -32.43 47.22
N ASP A 55 -113.90 -32.68 48.48
CA ASP A 55 -112.57 -32.42 49.02
C ASP A 55 -111.51 -33.30 48.34
N LEU A 56 -111.80 -34.60 48.17
CA LEU A 56 -110.90 -35.51 47.45
C LEU A 56 -110.71 -35.09 45.98
N GLU A 57 -111.78 -34.69 45.29
CA GLU A 57 -111.72 -34.14 43.93
C GLU A 57 -110.86 -32.87 43.87
N LEU A 58 -110.98 -31.98 44.86
CA LEU A 58 -110.18 -30.76 44.94
C LEU A 58 -108.71 -31.09 45.18
N GLN A 59 -108.40 -31.98 46.12
CA GLN A 59 -107.02 -32.43 46.38
C GLN A 59 -106.40 -33.07 45.14
N GLU A 60 -107.13 -33.95 44.44
CA GLU A 60 -106.68 -34.51 43.18
C GLU A 60 -106.43 -33.44 42.12
N SER A 61 -107.31 -32.44 42.00
CA SER A 61 -107.16 -31.35 41.04
C SER A 61 -105.91 -30.51 41.34
N LEU A 62 -105.61 -30.25 42.62
CA LEU A 62 -104.41 -29.55 43.06
C LEU A 62 -103.15 -30.32 42.72
N ILE A 63 -103.14 -31.65 42.95
CA ILE A 63 -101.99 -32.50 42.58
C ILE A 63 -101.78 -32.47 41.06
N LYS A 64 -102.86 -32.63 40.27
CA LYS A 64 -102.81 -32.55 38.80
C LYS A 64 -102.32 -31.18 38.33
N PHE A 65 -102.78 -30.09 38.95
CA PHE A 65 -102.37 -28.73 38.60
C PHE A 65 -100.90 -28.46 38.97
N ASN A 66 -100.45 -28.89 40.15
CA ASN A 66 -99.04 -28.76 40.55
C ASN A 66 -98.12 -29.53 39.59
N LYS A 67 -98.50 -30.77 39.25
CA LYS A 67 -97.80 -31.57 38.24
C LYS A 67 -97.77 -30.87 36.88
N PHE A 68 -98.88 -30.30 36.44
CA PHE A 68 -98.94 -29.52 35.20
C PHE A 68 -98.00 -28.30 35.23
N LEU A 69 -97.95 -27.56 36.33
CA LEU A 69 -97.04 -26.42 36.49
C LEU A 69 -95.57 -26.86 36.42
N GLN A 70 -95.20 -27.93 37.14
CA GLN A 70 -93.84 -28.48 37.11
C GLN A 70 -93.45 -28.95 35.71
N GLU A 71 -94.35 -29.67 35.01
CA GLU A 71 -94.12 -30.11 33.64
C GLU A 71 -93.99 -28.94 32.66
N ASN A 72 -94.83 -27.91 32.81
CA ASN A 72 -94.77 -26.71 31.96
C ASN A 72 -93.48 -25.93 32.21
N GLU A 73 -93.09 -25.72 33.46
CA GLU A 73 -91.83 -25.09 33.81
C GLU A 73 -90.63 -25.89 33.29
N SER A 74 -90.68 -27.22 33.40
CA SER A 74 -89.67 -28.12 32.83
C SER A 74 -89.59 -27.99 31.29
N LYS A 75 -90.74 -27.88 30.60
CA LYS A 75 -90.79 -27.63 29.15
C LYS A 75 -90.22 -26.26 28.79
N ARG A 76 -90.58 -25.21 29.54
CA ARG A 76 -90.06 -23.84 29.39
C ARG A 76 -88.54 -23.81 29.56
N ASN A 77 -88.02 -24.40 30.64
CA ASN A 77 -86.59 -24.44 30.91
C ASN A 77 -85.81 -25.24 29.84
N ARG A 78 -86.36 -26.36 29.35
CA ARG A 78 -85.77 -27.08 28.21
C ARG A 78 -85.74 -26.24 26.94
N ALA A 79 -86.81 -25.51 26.63
CA ALA A 79 -86.87 -24.64 25.46
C ALA A 79 -85.86 -23.50 25.55
N ILE A 80 -85.78 -22.83 26.71
CA ILE A 80 -84.80 -21.76 26.97
C ILE A 80 -83.37 -22.30 26.85
N LYS A 81 -83.09 -23.47 27.42
CA LYS A 81 -81.76 -24.09 27.33
C LYS A 81 -81.37 -24.40 25.89
N ARG A 82 -82.28 -25.01 25.11
CA ARG A 82 -82.04 -25.28 23.68
C ARG A 82 -81.78 -24.00 22.89
N ALA A 83 -82.59 -22.97 23.09
CA ALA A 83 -82.38 -21.68 22.44
C ALA A 83 -81.03 -21.06 22.82
N SER A 84 -80.62 -21.12 24.08
CA SER A 84 -79.30 -20.65 24.52
C SER A 84 -78.16 -21.43 23.90
N ASP A 85 -78.25 -22.77 23.85
CA ASP A 85 -77.23 -23.63 23.25
C ASP A 85 -77.15 -23.42 21.74
N GLU A 86 -78.27 -23.25 21.04
CA GLU A 86 -78.32 -22.90 19.61
C GLU A 86 -77.70 -21.54 19.32
N ILE A 87 -77.97 -20.52 20.14
CA ILE A 87 -77.35 -19.19 20.01
C ILE A 87 -75.83 -19.30 20.19
N LYS A 88 -75.36 -20.02 21.20
CA LYS A 88 -73.92 -20.23 21.43
C LYS A 88 -73.27 -20.94 20.25
N GLN A 89 -73.89 -22.00 19.72
CA GLN A 89 -73.39 -22.72 18.55
C GLN A 89 -73.36 -21.83 17.31
N ARG A 90 -74.39 -21.01 17.09
CA ARG A 90 -74.43 -20.05 15.98
C ARG A 90 -73.28 -19.06 16.09
N LEU A 91 -73.06 -18.44 17.25
CA LEU A 91 -71.98 -17.46 17.45
C LEU A 91 -70.59 -18.07 17.22
N ALA A 92 -70.36 -19.29 17.72
CA ALA A 92 -69.11 -20.01 17.48
C ALA A 92 -68.87 -20.25 15.98
N LYS A 93 -69.90 -20.72 15.26
CA LYS A 93 -69.83 -20.92 13.80
C LYS A 93 -69.64 -19.61 13.04
N GLU A 94 -70.26 -18.52 13.46
CA GLU A 94 -70.08 -17.20 12.84
C GLU A 94 -68.64 -16.70 13.00
N GLN A 95 -68.02 -16.92 14.15
CA GLN A 95 -66.61 -16.61 14.36
C GLN A 95 -65.69 -17.45 13.46
N ASP A 96 -65.96 -18.76 13.33
CA ASP A 96 -65.22 -19.63 12.43
C ASP A 96 -65.38 -19.20 10.96
N VAL A 97 -66.60 -18.86 10.54
CA VAL A 97 -66.86 -18.34 9.19
C VAL A 97 -66.09 -17.05 8.95
N ALA A 98 -66.05 -16.13 9.91
CA ALA A 98 -65.28 -14.88 9.79
C ALA A 98 -63.78 -15.17 9.63
N ARG A 99 -63.22 -16.04 10.48
CA ARG A 99 -61.81 -16.45 10.42
C ARG A 99 -61.44 -17.13 9.10
N LEU A 100 -62.30 -18.03 8.61
CA LEU A 100 -62.10 -18.73 7.35
C LEU A 100 -62.19 -17.78 6.15
N LYS A 101 -63.12 -16.80 6.18
CA LYS A 101 -63.22 -15.77 5.15
C LYS A 101 -61.96 -14.91 5.06
N GLU A 102 -61.45 -14.46 6.20
CA GLU A 102 -60.20 -13.69 6.25
C GLU A 102 -59.02 -14.51 5.70
N SER A 103 -58.94 -15.79 6.07
CA SER A 103 -57.88 -16.68 5.55
C SER A 103 -58.00 -16.86 4.03
N LEU A 104 -59.22 -17.02 3.52
CA LEU A 104 -59.49 -17.17 2.10
C LEU A 104 -59.14 -15.90 1.30
N GLU A 105 -59.42 -14.72 1.84
CA GLU A 105 -59.04 -13.45 1.24
C GLU A 105 -57.52 -13.31 1.15
N ARG A 106 -56.80 -13.62 2.24
CA ARG A 106 -55.32 -13.61 2.25
C ARG A 106 -54.73 -14.56 1.20
N PHE A 107 -55.26 -15.78 1.09
CA PHE A 107 -54.79 -16.74 0.09
C PHE A 107 -55.13 -16.31 -1.34
N ASN A 108 -56.27 -15.66 -1.56
CA ASN A 108 -56.61 -15.11 -2.87
C ASN A 108 -55.67 -13.97 -3.27
N ASP A 109 -55.35 -13.06 -2.35
CA ASP A 109 -54.39 -11.98 -2.58
C ASP A 109 -52.99 -12.52 -2.91
N GLU A 110 -52.55 -13.55 -2.18
CA GLU A 110 -51.29 -14.23 -2.44
C GLU A 110 -51.31 -14.91 -3.81
N ASN A 111 -52.36 -15.66 -4.13
CA ASN A 111 -52.50 -16.31 -5.42
C ASN A 111 -52.54 -15.31 -6.59
N GLU A 112 -53.20 -14.15 -6.41
CA GLU A 112 -53.19 -13.09 -7.41
C GLU A 112 -51.78 -12.50 -7.61
N LYS A 113 -51.03 -12.26 -6.53
CA LYS A 113 -49.64 -11.81 -6.60
C LYS A 113 -48.77 -12.80 -7.36
N LEU A 114 -48.80 -14.08 -7.00
CA LEU A 114 -48.04 -15.13 -7.70
C LEU A 114 -48.47 -15.25 -9.16
N SER A 115 -49.76 -15.22 -9.46
CA SER A 115 -50.28 -15.26 -10.83
C SER A 115 -49.75 -14.09 -11.67
N ASN A 116 -49.71 -12.89 -11.09
CA ASN A 116 -49.15 -11.72 -11.75
C ASN A 116 -47.63 -11.82 -11.95
N GLU A 117 -46.88 -12.39 -11.01
CA GLU A 117 -45.45 -12.67 -11.17
C GLU A 117 -45.19 -13.67 -12.29
N VAL A 118 -45.95 -14.77 -12.34
CA VAL A 118 -45.88 -15.75 -13.42
C VAL A 118 -46.14 -15.08 -14.76
N LYS A 119 -47.22 -14.28 -14.90
CA LYS A 119 -47.52 -13.54 -16.14
C LYS A 119 -46.39 -12.60 -16.55
N LYS A 120 -45.76 -11.89 -15.61
CA LYS A 120 -44.61 -11.02 -15.89
C LYS A 120 -43.40 -11.81 -16.38
N ASN A 121 -43.18 -13.01 -15.83
CA ASN A 121 -42.04 -13.86 -16.16
C ASN A 121 -42.26 -14.72 -17.41
N MET A 122 -43.51 -14.96 -17.83
CA MET A 122 -43.85 -15.72 -19.04
C MET A 122 -43.14 -15.21 -20.30
N LYS A 123 -42.86 -13.90 -20.38
CA LYS A 123 -42.11 -13.32 -21.52
C LYS A 123 -40.71 -13.92 -21.67
N TYR A 124 -40.06 -14.29 -20.56
CA TYR A 124 -38.73 -14.90 -20.58
C TYR A 124 -38.82 -16.37 -20.98
N THR A 125 -39.79 -17.12 -20.47
CA THR A 125 -40.04 -18.49 -20.90
C THR A 125 -40.30 -18.55 -22.41
N ARG A 126 -41.21 -17.71 -22.91
CA ARG A 126 -41.51 -17.62 -24.34
C ARG A 126 -40.30 -17.25 -25.19
N TYR A 127 -39.44 -16.37 -24.68
CA TYR A 127 -38.19 -16.04 -25.35
C TYR A 127 -37.25 -17.24 -25.42
N LEU A 128 -37.07 -17.97 -24.31
CA LEU A 128 -36.19 -19.15 -24.27
C LEU A 128 -36.73 -20.28 -25.16
N GLU A 129 -38.05 -20.51 -25.16
CA GLU A 129 -38.72 -21.43 -26.09
C GLU A 129 -38.47 -21.02 -27.54
N LEU A 130 -38.61 -19.73 -27.87
CA LEU A 130 -38.32 -19.23 -29.23
C LEU A 130 -36.84 -19.47 -29.61
N VAL A 131 -35.89 -19.23 -28.71
CA VAL A 131 -34.48 -19.50 -28.98
C VAL A 131 -34.23 -20.99 -29.20
N GLN A 132 -34.82 -21.85 -28.38
CA GLN A 132 -34.77 -23.30 -28.53
C GLN A 132 -35.34 -23.75 -29.88
N GLU A 133 -36.49 -23.21 -30.30
CA GLU A 133 -37.10 -23.49 -31.60
C GLU A 133 -36.21 -23.05 -32.77
N THR A 134 -35.46 -21.95 -32.63
CA THR A 134 -34.58 -21.46 -33.68
C THR A 134 -33.29 -22.25 -33.83
N VAL A 135 -32.78 -22.85 -32.74
CA VAL A 135 -31.50 -23.59 -32.74
C VAL A 135 -31.63 -24.93 -31.99
N PRO A 136 -32.51 -25.85 -32.47
CA PRO A 136 -32.80 -27.09 -31.76
C PRO A 136 -31.64 -28.09 -31.78
N GLU A 137 -30.74 -28.00 -32.78
CA GLU A 137 -29.58 -28.91 -32.89
C GLU A 137 -28.52 -28.64 -31.81
N ASP A 138 -28.28 -27.37 -31.48
CA ASP A 138 -27.27 -26.99 -30.48
C ASP A 138 -27.82 -26.99 -29.05
N TYR A 139 -29.10 -26.67 -28.87
CA TYR A 139 -29.76 -26.57 -27.56
C TYR A 139 -31.13 -27.26 -27.58
N PRO A 140 -31.17 -28.60 -27.47
CA PRO A 140 -32.42 -29.36 -27.50
C PRO A 140 -33.38 -29.00 -26.35
N GLU A 141 -32.85 -28.63 -25.18
CA GLU A 141 -33.64 -28.17 -24.04
C GLU A 141 -33.27 -26.75 -23.61
N ILE A 142 -34.25 -26.01 -23.05
CA ILE A 142 -34.00 -24.69 -22.44
C ILE A 142 -32.92 -24.78 -21.34
N THR A 143 -32.88 -25.91 -20.62
CA THR A 143 -31.85 -26.19 -19.61
C THR A 143 -30.44 -26.11 -20.19
N ASP A 144 -30.23 -26.58 -21.42
CA ASP A 144 -28.93 -26.54 -22.09
C ASP A 144 -28.50 -25.11 -22.40
N LEU A 145 -29.45 -24.27 -22.84
CA LEU A 145 -29.22 -22.84 -23.08
C LEU A 145 -28.84 -22.11 -21.79
N VAL A 146 -29.54 -22.40 -20.69
CA VAL A 146 -29.26 -21.82 -19.37
C VAL A 146 -27.89 -22.26 -18.86
N ASN A 147 -27.57 -23.55 -18.99
CA ASN A 147 -26.26 -24.08 -18.60
C ASN A 147 -25.14 -23.43 -19.41
N ARG A 148 -25.31 -23.33 -20.73
CA ARG A 148 -24.34 -22.65 -21.60
C ARG A 148 -24.15 -21.19 -21.21
N TYR A 149 -25.24 -20.46 -20.94
CA TYR A 149 -25.17 -19.09 -20.46
C TYR A 149 -24.39 -19.00 -19.14
N ASN A 150 -24.67 -19.89 -18.18
CA ASN A 150 -23.98 -19.90 -16.89
C ASN A 150 -22.48 -20.16 -17.06
N THR A 151 -22.10 -21.17 -17.85
CA THR A 151 -20.69 -21.43 -18.17
C THR A 151 -20.02 -20.23 -18.83
N LEU A 152 -20.69 -19.57 -19.78
CA LEU A 152 -20.14 -18.42 -20.49
C LEU A 152 -20.03 -17.19 -19.57
N LYS A 153 -20.99 -17.00 -18.68
CA LYS A 153 -21.00 -15.95 -17.66
C LYS A 153 -19.86 -16.13 -16.67
N ASP A 154 -19.66 -17.36 -16.17
CA ASP A 154 -18.56 -17.68 -15.26
C ASP A 154 -17.21 -17.53 -15.97
N ALA A 155 -17.07 -18.07 -17.19
CA ALA A 155 -15.85 -17.90 -17.99
C ALA A 155 -15.54 -16.42 -18.28
N ASN A 156 -16.55 -15.60 -18.57
CA ASN A 156 -16.36 -14.15 -18.77
C ASN A 156 -15.95 -13.44 -17.47
N ARG A 157 -16.54 -13.81 -16.33
CA ARG A 157 -16.11 -13.29 -15.02
C ARG A 157 -14.64 -13.62 -14.77
N ASP A 158 -14.25 -14.87 -14.94
CA ASP A 158 -12.89 -15.34 -14.68
C ASP A 158 -11.89 -14.70 -15.65
N LEU A 159 -12.26 -14.56 -16.93
CA LEU A 159 -11.43 -13.86 -17.94
C LEU A 159 -11.27 -12.38 -17.62
N SER A 160 -12.35 -11.70 -17.22
CA SER A 160 -12.33 -10.29 -16.83
C SER A 160 -11.46 -10.06 -15.60
N GLU A 161 -11.53 -10.96 -14.62
CA GLU A 161 -10.67 -10.90 -13.43
C GLU A 161 -9.20 -11.13 -13.79
N ASN A 162 -8.89 -12.15 -14.59
CA ASN A 162 -7.53 -12.41 -15.07
C ASN A 162 -6.98 -11.24 -15.88
N GLN A 163 -7.77 -10.64 -16.77
CA GLN A 163 -7.38 -9.45 -17.50
C GLN A 163 -7.00 -8.31 -16.55
N ARG A 164 -7.82 -8.04 -15.54
CA ARG A 164 -7.54 -7.01 -14.53
C ARG A 164 -6.25 -7.31 -13.76
N LEU A 165 -6.01 -8.57 -13.38
CA LEU A 165 -4.80 -8.99 -12.68
C LEU A 165 -3.56 -8.81 -13.57
N HIS A 166 -3.62 -9.24 -14.83
CA HIS A 166 -2.52 -9.10 -15.78
C HIS A 166 -2.23 -7.64 -16.11
N GLU A 167 -3.26 -6.79 -16.24
CA GLU A 167 -3.11 -5.36 -16.46
C GLU A 167 -2.38 -4.70 -15.27
N SER A 168 -2.74 -5.06 -14.03
CA SER A 168 -2.04 -4.58 -12.83
C SER A 168 -0.58 -5.05 -12.76
N ASP A 169 -0.30 -6.31 -13.08
CA ASP A 169 1.07 -6.83 -13.10
C ASP A 169 1.91 -6.19 -14.22
N ASN A 170 1.32 -5.97 -15.40
CA ASN A 170 1.98 -5.29 -16.50
C ASN A 170 2.29 -3.84 -16.13
N GLU A 171 1.34 -3.11 -15.54
CA GLU A 171 1.57 -1.75 -15.07
C GLU A 171 2.72 -1.70 -14.04
N ARG A 172 2.72 -2.63 -13.08
CA ARG A 172 3.81 -2.75 -12.10
C ARG A 172 5.16 -3.01 -12.77
N LYS A 173 5.23 -3.90 -13.76
CA LYS A 173 6.45 -4.18 -14.53
C LYS A 173 6.89 -2.96 -15.35
N ARG A 174 5.95 -2.25 -15.97
CA ARG A 174 6.20 -1.02 -16.73
C ARG A 174 6.80 0.06 -15.85
N VAL A 175 6.23 0.29 -14.66
CA VAL A 175 6.78 1.24 -13.68
C VAL A 175 8.19 0.83 -13.24
N LYS A 176 8.41 -0.44 -12.89
CA LYS A 176 9.74 -0.94 -12.52
C LYS A 176 10.77 -0.74 -13.62
N PHE A 177 10.41 -1.04 -14.87
CA PHE A 177 11.29 -0.86 -16.02
C PHE A 177 11.62 0.61 -16.28
N ALA A 178 10.62 1.50 -16.17
CA ALA A 178 10.84 2.94 -16.30
C ALA A 178 11.78 3.48 -15.22
N THR A 179 11.61 3.05 -13.96
CA THR A 179 12.52 3.42 -12.86
C THR A 179 13.94 2.92 -13.12
N PHE A 180 14.11 1.64 -13.47
CA PHE A 180 15.42 1.07 -13.79
C PHE A 180 16.11 1.80 -14.94
N THR A 181 15.36 2.15 -15.99
CA THR A 181 15.90 2.92 -17.14
C THR A 181 16.36 4.31 -16.72
N LYS A 182 15.57 4.99 -15.87
CA LYS A 182 15.92 6.30 -15.33
C LYS A 182 17.17 6.24 -14.45
N GLU A 183 17.27 5.23 -13.57
CA GLU A 183 18.45 4.99 -12.73
C GLU A 183 19.69 4.76 -13.60
N ARG A 184 19.61 3.86 -14.59
CA ARG A 184 20.76 3.59 -15.45
C ARG A 184 21.16 4.79 -16.31
N THR A 185 20.21 5.59 -16.77
CA THR A 185 20.51 6.84 -17.48
C THR A 185 21.23 7.83 -16.56
N ASN A 186 20.83 7.90 -15.29
CA ASN A 186 21.50 8.72 -14.29
C ASN A 186 22.94 8.23 -14.03
N ASP A 187 23.14 6.91 -13.92
CA ASP A 187 24.49 6.33 -13.81
C ASP A 187 25.37 6.73 -14.99
N ILE A 188 24.85 6.67 -16.22
CA ILE A 188 25.59 7.09 -17.43
C ILE A 188 25.99 8.57 -17.34
N LEU A 189 25.08 9.44 -16.89
CA LEU A 189 25.39 10.86 -16.70
C LEU A 189 26.46 11.06 -15.63
N ASN A 190 26.40 10.31 -14.53
CA ASN A 190 27.42 10.35 -13.47
C ASN A 190 28.79 9.90 -13.99
N PHE A 191 28.86 8.78 -14.73
CA PHE A 191 30.10 8.33 -15.34
C PHE A 191 30.64 9.31 -16.39
N ASN A 192 29.78 9.93 -17.20
CA ASN A 192 30.20 10.96 -18.15
C ASN A 192 30.78 12.19 -17.45
N ASN A 193 30.19 12.61 -16.34
CA ASN A 193 30.72 13.71 -15.52
C ASN A 193 32.08 13.33 -14.91
N GLU A 194 32.24 12.09 -14.46
CA GLU A 194 33.51 11.58 -13.94
C GLU A 194 34.59 11.52 -15.03
N ILE A 195 34.25 11.04 -16.22
CA ILE A 195 35.14 11.05 -17.39
C ILE A 195 35.58 12.48 -17.71
N ALA A 196 34.67 13.45 -17.75
CA ALA A 196 35.01 14.85 -18.02
C ALA A 196 35.94 15.43 -16.94
N SER A 197 35.72 15.09 -15.67
CA SER A 197 36.60 15.48 -14.56
C SER A 197 38.00 14.89 -14.71
N LEU A 198 38.10 13.60 -15.05
CA LEU A 198 39.38 12.92 -15.27
C LEU A 198 40.12 13.45 -16.51
N GLN A 199 39.41 13.74 -17.60
CA GLN A 199 39.97 14.38 -18.80
C GLN A 199 40.55 15.75 -18.46
N LYS A 200 39.81 16.58 -17.73
CA LYS A 200 40.32 17.89 -17.28
C LYS A 200 41.57 17.76 -16.41
N GLN A 201 41.61 16.77 -15.52
CA GLN A 201 42.79 16.49 -14.69
C GLN A 201 43.98 16.06 -15.56
N LEU A 202 43.75 15.19 -16.54
CA LEU A 202 44.77 14.74 -17.49
C LEU A 202 45.33 15.90 -18.30
N GLU A 203 44.49 16.72 -18.92
CA GLU A 203 44.91 17.92 -19.67
C GLU A 203 45.73 18.89 -18.78
N THR A 204 45.32 19.06 -17.52
CA THR A 204 46.05 19.90 -16.56
C THR A 204 47.44 19.32 -16.25
N ARG A 205 47.56 17.99 -16.12
CA ARG A 205 48.84 17.32 -15.87
C ARG A 205 49.73 17.36 -17.12
N GLU A 206 49.16 17.14 -18.30
CA GLU A 206 49.89 17.25 -19.57
C GLU A 206 50.42 18.66 -19.81
N SER A 207 49.58 19.68 -19.61
CA SER A 207 50.01 21.09 -19.71
C SER A 207 51.15 21.41 -18.73
N ASN A 208 51.07 20.92 -17.50
CA ASN A 208 52.15 21.06 -16.52
C ASN A 208 53.42 20.33 -16.93
N ALA A 209 53.32 19.13 -17.49
CA ALA A 209 54.46 18.35 -17.99
C ALA A 209 55.15 19.07 -19.15
N ILE A 210 54.39 19.58 -20.12
CA ILE A 210 54.92 20.38 -21.24
C ILE A 210 55.63 21.63 -20.72
N ARG A 211 55.05 22.34 -19.76
CA ARG A 211 55.68 23.52 -19.15
C ARG A 211 57.00 23.16 -18.47
N LEU A 212 57.02 22.11 -17.65
CA LEU A 212 58.22 21.68 -16.95
C LEU A 212 59.30 21.21 -17.95
N GLN A 213 58.91 20.52 -19.02
CA GLN A 213 59.81 20.13 -20.09
C GLN A 213 60.45 21.36 -20.77
N HIS A 214 59.65 22.39 -21.09
CA HIS A 214 60.15 23.64 -21.64
C HIS A 214 61.15 24.33 -20.69
N ASP A 215 60.88 24.34 -19.39
CA ASP A 215 61.79 24.92 -18.39
C ASP A 215 63.10 24.12 -18.32
N VAL A 216 63.03 22.80 -18.40
CA VAL A 216 64.21 21.92 -18.47
C VAL A 216 65.01 22.17 -19.76
N ASP A 217 64.37 22.23 -20.92
CA ASP A 217 65.03 22.48 -22.20
C ASP A 217 65.69 23.85 -22.24
N THR A 218 65.01 24.87 -21.69
CA THR A 218 65.58 26.22 -21.52
C THR A 218 66.81 26.18 -20.62
N THR A 219 66.74 25.45 -19.51
CA THR A 219 67.87 25.28 -18.60
C THR A 219 69.03 24.56 -19.29
N ILE A 220 68.75 23.48 -20.02
CA ILE A 220 69.75 22.73 -20.78
C ILE A 220 70.42 23.63 -21.82
N ARG A 221 69.65 24.44 -22.55
CA ARG A 221 70.19 25.38 -23.54
C ARG A 221 71.10 26.42 -22.89
N ILE A 222 70.67 27.05 -21.80
CA ILE A 222 71.48 28.01 -21.04
C ILE A 222 72.75 27.36 -20.52
N THR A 223 72.66 26.15 -19.95
CA THR A 223 73.84 25.41 -19.48
C THR A 223 74.77 25.08 -20.64
N SER A 224 74.26 24.60 -21.77
CA SER A 224 75.05 24.31 -22.96
C SER A 224 75.78 25.54 -23.51
N ASP A 225 75.11 26.69 -23.57
CA ASP A 225 75.71 27.95 -24.01
C ASP A 225 76.88 28.35 -23.07
N LYS A 226 76.67 28.26 -21.75
CA LYS A 226 77.74 28.51 -20.75
C LYS A 226 78.89 27.50 -20.85
N THR A 227 78.60 26.22 -21.03
CA THR A 227 79.62 25.18 -21.21
C THR A 227 80.45 25.44 -22.47
N LEU A 228 79.82 25.90 -23.57
CA LEU A 228 80.53 26.29 -24.78
C LEU A 228 81.45 27.49 -24.54
N GLU A 229 80.97 28.54 -23.86
CA GLU A 229 81.80 29.71 -23.50
C GLU A 229 83.02 29.28 -22.66
N VAL A 230 82.83 28.41 -21.66
CA VAL A 230 83.94 27.87 -20.87
C VAL A 230 84.89 27.05 -21.77
N GLY A 231 84.38 26.19 -22.64
CA GLY A 231 85.20 25.44 -23.59
C GLY A 231 86.04 26.33 -24.51
N GLN A 232 85.48 27.44 -24.99
CA GLN A 232 86.20 28.43 -25.78
C GLN A 232 87.32 29.12 -24.99
N ILE A 233 87.07 29.48 -23.73
CA ILE A 233 88.08 30.04 -22.83
C ILE A 233 89.21 29.03 -22.62
N LEU A 234 88.88 27.77 -22.31
CA LEU A 234 89.87 26.70 -22.12
C LEU A 234 90.72 26.47 -23.38
N MET A 235 90.10 26.44 -24.57
CA MET A 235 90.83 26.35 -25.84
C MET A 235 91.73 27.57 -26.09
N ALA A 236 91.27 28.78 -25.77
CA ALA A 236 92.08 29.98 -25.91
C ALA A 236 93.30 29.96 -24.98
N VAL A 237 93.12 29.52 -23.72
CA VAL A 237 94.21 29.29 -22.76
C VAL A 237 95.18 28.24 -23.30
N GLY A 238 94.68 27.09 -23.78
CA GLY A 238 95.50 26.03 -24.37
C GLY A 238 96.29 26.51 -25.60
N ASN A 239 95.66 27.27 -26.50
CA ASN A 239 96.31 27.86 -27.66
C ASN A 239 97.40 28.87 -27.27
N LEU A 240 97.16 29.68 -26.22
CA LEU A 240 98.15 30.62 -25.70
C LEU A 240 99.32 29.87 -25.02
N LEU A 241 99.04 28.85 -24.21
CA LEU A 241 100.06 28.00 -23.61
C LEU A 241 100.91 27.34 -24.69
N GLN A 242 100.28 26.79 -25.73
CA GLN A 242 100.97 26.20 -26.86
C GLN A 242 101.86 27.22 -27.57
N ARG A 243 101.42 28.47 -27.76
CA ARG A 243 102.27 29.54 -28.33
C ARG A 243 103.43 29.94 -27.42
N SER A 244 103.24 29.91 -26.11
CA SER A 244 104.32 30.18 -25.14
C SER A 244 105.33 29.04 -25.07
N THR A 245 104.91 27.80 -25.35
CA THR A 245 105.73 26.60 -25.16
C THR A 245 106.27 25.97 -26.47
N CYS A 246 105.70 26.29 -27.64
CA CYS A 246 106.09 25.71 -28.93
C CYS A 246 106.96 26.65 -29.78
N GLY A 247 108.03 26.09 -30.38
CA GLY A 247 108.99 26.80 -31.23
C GLY A 247 110.15 27.40 -30.45
N ILE A 248 111.31 27.57 -31.10
CA ILE A 248 112.72 27.82 -30.64
C ILE A 248 112.96 28.50 -29.27
N HIS A 249 112.00 29.22 -28.70
CA HIS A 249 112.04 29.79 -27.36
C HIS A 249 111.57 28.84 -26.23
N GLY A 250 110.79 27.79 -26.56
CA GLY A 250 110.33 26.74 -25.64
C GLY A 250 111.43 25.84 -25.04
N THR A 251 112.55 25.74 -25.75
CA THR A 251 113.67 24.85 -25.43
C THR A 251 114.80 25.53 -24.66
N ILE A 252 114.70 26.84 -24.43
CA ILE A 252 115.62 27.59 -23.59
C ILE A 252 114.81 27.97 -22.35
N LEU A 253 115.01 27.20 -21.27
CA LEU A 253 114.52 27.37 -19.90
C LEU A 253 113.85 26.08 -19.40
N LYS A 254 114.70 25.17 -18.89
CA LYS A 254 114.28 24.01 -18.12
C LYS A 254 113.81 24.49 -16.75
N HIS A 255 112.58 24.11 -16.40
CA HIS A 255 112.16 23.46 -15.15
C HIS A 255 110.72 23.87 -14.83
N ILE A 256 109.76 23.03 -15.23
CA ILE A 256 108.63 22.61 -14.41
C ILE A 256 108.14 21.28 -15.02
N GLU A 257 108.18 20.24 -14.20
CA GLU A 257 107.74 18.88 -14.51
C GLU A 257 106.23 18.86 -14.68
N VAL A 258 105.77 18.63 -15.91
CA VAL A 258 104.37 18.29 -16.19
C VAL A 258 104.19 16.83 -15.80
N LYS A 259 103.45 16.59 -14.71
CA LYS A 259 102.97 15.24 -14.34
C LYS A 259 101.88 14.83 -15.32
N ASP A 260 102.15 13.80 -16.10
CA ASP A 260 101.16 13.03 -16.84
C ASP A 260 100.15 12.39 -15.88
N VAL A 261 98.86 12.54 -16.18
CA VAL A 261 97.76 11.80 -15.54
C VAL A 261 96.95 11.11 -16.65
N PRO A 262 96.56 9.84 -16.48
CA PRO A 262 96.17 8.96 -17.59
C PRO A 262 94.75 9.22 -18.10
N SER A 263 94.56 8.89 -19.37
CA SER A 263 93.28 8.81 -20.06
C SER A 263 92.46 7.61 -19.54
N THR A 264 91.21 7.86 -19.14
CA THR A 264 90.17 6.82 -19.07
C THR A 264 88.89 7.34 -19.69
N SER A 265 88.55 6.74 -20.81
CA SER A 265 87.20 6.66 -21.38
C SER A 265 86.29 5.90 -20.42
N ASP A 266 85.10 6.42 -20.12
CA ASP A 266 83.87 5.62 -20.13
C ASP A 266 82.62 6.50 -20.09
N ASP A 267 81.71 6.21 -21.03
CA ASP A 267 80.36 6.73 -21.14
C ASP A 267 79.53 6.35 -19.90
N HIS A 268 78.93 7.33 -19.23
CA HIS A 268 77.53 7.28 -18.75
C HIS A 268 77.12 8.66 -18.19
N GLN A 269 76.00 9.17 -18.71
CA GLN A 269 75.45 10.50 -18.43
C GLN A 269 75.04 10.67 -16.96
N ASP A 270 75.82 11.47 -16.21
CA ASP A 270 75.41 12.02 -14.92
C ASP A 270 75.92 13.46 -14.81
N LYS A 271 75.03 14.44 -14.66
CA LYS A 271 75.38 15.89 -14.65
C LYS A 271 76.42 16.25 -13.57
N ALA A 272 76.53 15.44 -12.52
CA ALA A 272 77.52 15.64 -11.46
C ALA A 272 78.96 15.37 -11.93
N VAL A 273 79.15 14.51 -12.94
CA VAL A 273 80.46 14.18 -13.50
C VAL A 273 80.94 15.31 -14.42
N ASP A 274 80.06 15.88 -15.25
CA ASP A 274 80.37 17.04 -16.11
C ASP A 274 80.82 18.26 -15.29
N ASP A 275 80.16 18.57 -14.16
CA ASP A 275 80.55 19.70 -13.30
C ASP A 275 81.92 19.46 -12.63
N ILE A 276 82.23 18.22 -12.23
CA ILE A 276 83.52 17.86 -11.64
C ILE A 276 84.64 17.94 -12.70
N GLU A 277 84.40 17.44 -13.90
CA GLU A 277 85.34 17.50 -15.01
C GLU A 277 85.58 18.95 -15.46
N LEU A 278 84.54 19.77 -15.55
CA LEU A 278 84.64 21.20 -15.87
C LEU A 278 85.44 21.96 -14.81
N LEU A 279 85.24 21.65 -13.52
CA LEU A 279 86.02 22.23 -12.42
C LEU A 279 87.49 21.81 -12.45
N GLN A 280 87.79 20.56 -12.80
CA GLN A 280 89.16 20.08 -12.97
C GLN A 280 89.85 20.76 -14.16
N ASN A 281 89.15 20.86 -15.29
CA ASN A 281 89.62 21.58 -16.48
C ASN A 281 89.85 23.07 -16.18
N GLY A 282 88.97 23.70 -15.40
CA GLY A 282 89.15 25.06 -14.91
C GLY A 282 90.40 25.23 -14.04
N ARG A 283 90.67 24.31 -13.11
CA ARG A 283 91.91 24.33 -12.31
C ARG A 283 93.16 24.15 -13.17
N LYS A 284 93.11 23.25 -14.15
CA LYS A 284 94.20 23.03 -15.08
C LYS A 284 94.50 24.29 -15.90
N ALA A 285 93.46 24.94 -16.45
CA ALA A 285 93.64 26.19 -17.18
C ALA A 285 94.17 27.34 -16.31
N MET A 286 93.81 27.42 -15.02
CA MET A 286 94.45 28.38 -14.10
C MET A 286 95.94 28.11 -13.94
N ALA A 287 96.35 26.85 -13.78
CA ALA A 287 97.77 26.49 -13.73
C ALA A 287 98.49 26.80 -15.06
N ASP A 288 97.84 26.54 -16.20
CA ASP A 288 98.37 26.87 -17.52
C ASP A 288 98.54 28.40 -17.70
N LEU A 289 97.60 29.20 -17.20
CA LEU A 289 97.70 30.66 -17.17
C LEU A 289 98.86 31.16 -16.30
N ASP A 290 99.14 30.52 -15.15
CA ASP A 290 100.31 30.85 -14.31
C ASP A 290 101.62 30.57 -15.05
N VAL A 291 101.69 29.48 -15.82
CA VAL A 291 102.84 29.17 -16.68
C VAL A 291 102.99 30.21 -17.78
N ILE A 292 101.90 30.60 -18.45
CA ILE A 292 101.90 31.68 -19.46
C ILE A 292 102.38 33.00 -18.83
N ALA A 293 101.90 33.35 -17.64
CA ALA A 293 102.29 34.58 -16.94
C ALA A 293 103.78 34.60 -16.60
N SER A 294 104.33 33.46 -16.14
CA SER A 294 105.77 33.29 -15.90
C SER A 294 106.57 33.47 -17.19
N TYR A 295 106.10 32.86 -18.30
CA TYR A 295 106.67 33.05 -19.63
C TYR A 295 106.68 34.52 -20.08
N MET A 296 105.61 35.26 -19.81
CA MET A 296 105.54 36.68 -20.15
C MET A 296 106.50 37.54 -19.32
N VAL A 297 106.70 37.21 -18.04
CA VAL A 297 107.68 37.90 -17.18
C VAL A 297 109.10 37.63 -17.68
N ASP A 298 109.41 36.38 -18.01
CA ASP A 298 110.72 36.01 -18.56
C ASP A 298 110.95 36.63 -19.94
N PHE A 299 109.95 36.64 -20.81
CA PHE A 299 110.04 37.31 -22.11
C PHE A 299 110.26 38.83 -21.95
N THR A 300 109.59 39.45 -20.98
CA THR A 300 109.79 40.87 -20.65
C THR A 300 111.20 41.12 -20.13
N ALA A 301 111.72 40.23 -19.28
CA ALA A 301 113.10 40.29 -18.79
C ALA A 301 114.12 40.12 -19.94
N ILE A 302 113.91 39.18 -20.87
CA ILE A 302 114.76 38.97 -22.05
C ILE A 302 114.74 40.21 -22.96
N VAL A 303 113.57 40.79 -23.23
CA VAL A 303 113.46 42.03 -24.02
C VAL A 303 114.19 43.17 -23.32
N GLN A 304 114.06 43.29 -22.00
CA GLN A 304 114.75 44.30 -21.21
C GLN A 304 116.27 44.09 -21.22
N THR A 305 116.76 42.86 -21.06
CA THR A 305 118.19 42.53 -21.17
C THR A 305 118.72 42.84 -22.56
N ARG A 306 117.97 42.56 -23.64
CA ARG A 306 118.35 42.91 -25.03
C ARG A 306 118.41 44.42 -25.25
N ILE A 307 117.48 45.18 -24.68
CA ILE A 307 117.50 46.65 -24.69
C ILE A 307 118.73 47.17 -23.94
N GLU A 308 119.08 46.57 -22.81
CA GLU A 308 120.27 46.90 -22.02
C GLU A 308 121.57 46.52 -22.75
N THR A 309 121.62 45.37 -23.43
CA THR A 309 122.78 44.97 -24.24
C THR A 309 122.94 45.84 -25.46
N GLN A 310 121.85 46.25 -26.13
CA GLN A 310 121.91 47.24 -27.22
C GLN A 310 122.38 48.60 -26.71
N ARG A 311 121.96 49.03 -25.52
CA ARG A 311 122.49 50.23 -24.87
C ARG A 311 123.98 50.10 -24.55
N ALA A 312 124.43 48.96 -24.02
CA ALA A 312 125.83 48.69 -23.73
C ALA A 312 126.69 48.60 -24.99
N GLN A 313 126.21 47.96 -26.06
CA GLN A 313 126.88 47.90 -27.37
C GLN A 313 126.95 49.28 -28.03
N LYS A 314 125.89 50.10 -27.95
CA LYS A 314 125.95 51.51 -28.39
C LYS A 314 126.97 52.31 -27.58
N LYS A 315 127.10 52.03 -26.27
CA LYS A 315 128.08 52.70 -25.39
C LYS A 315 129.52 52.25 -25.66
N ALA A 316 129.73 50.98 -26.04
CA ALA A 316 131.04 50.43 -26.43
C ALA A 316 131.46 50.85 -27.85
N ALA A 317 130.53 50.93 -28.81
CA ALA A 317 130.77 51.46 -30.14
C ALA A 317 131.16 52.96 -30.08
N ALA A 318 130.51 53.74 -29.22
CA ALA A 318 130.87 55.15 -28.99
C ALA A 318 132.25 55.36 -28.32
N ALA A 319 132.81 54.34 -27.67
CA ALA A 319 134.17 54.40 -27.08
C ALA A 319 135.28 53.98 -28.08
N ALA A 320 134.95 53.28 -29.16
CA ALA A 320 135.89 52.83 -30.19
C ALA A 320 136.06 53.84 -31.35
N GLU A 321 135.10 54.74 -31.57
CA GLU A 321 135.15 55.79 -32.62
C GLU A 321 135.87 57.09 -32.17
N GLY A 322 136.55 57.08 -31.02
CA GLY A 322 137.33 58.20 -30.50
C GLY A 322 138.75 58.35 -31.07
N ASN A 323 139.17 57.56 -32.07
CA ASN A 323 140.55 57.61 -32.58
C ASN A 323 140.67 57.22 -34.07
N SER A 324 140.25 58.09 -35.00
CA SER A 324 140.93 58.28 -36.30
C SER A 324 140.32 59.44 -37.11
N ASN A 325 141.22 60.35 -37.45
CA ASN A 325 141.06 61.52 -38.32
C ASN A 325 140.62 61.19 -39.76
N GLY A 326 139.93 62.14 -40.39
CA GLY A 326 140.02 62.36 -41.85
C GLY A 326 138.75 62.90 -42.52
N PRO A 327 138.72 64.16 -43.02
CA PRO A 327 137.56 64.77 -43.66
C PRO A 327 137.59 64.63 -45.20
N SER A 328 136.44 64.40 -45.85
CA SER A 328 136.14 64.84 -47.24
C SER A 328 134.67 64.61 -47.64
N ASN A 329 133.95 65.73 -47.76
CA ASN A 329 133.00 66.15 -48.80
C ASN A 329 132.58 65.14 -49.90
N VAL A 330 131.26 64.97 -50.16
CA VAL A 330 130.59 65.17 -51.48
C VAL A 330 129.05 65.13 -51.32
N LEU A 331 128.44 66.09 -52.01
CA LEU A 331 127.03 66.43 -52.24
C LEU A 331 126.15 65.36 -52.94
N ALA A 332 124.83 65.55 -52.76
CA ALA A 332 123.73 65.33 -53.73
C ALA A 332 123.31 63.86 -53.99
N THR A 333 122.05 63.45 -54.17
CA THR A 333 120.74 64.12 -54.31
C THR A 333 119.63 63.05 -54.34
N LYS A 334 118.48 63.34 -53.69
CA LYS A 334 117.10 63.25 -54.23
C LYS A 334 116.37 61.89 -54.39
N GLN A 335 115.04 62.02 -54.20
CA GLN A 335 113.89 61.11 -54.40
C GLN A 335 113.53 60.26 -53.17
N GLU A 336 112.55 60.58 -52.32
CA GLU A 336 111.12 60.90 -52.54
C GLU A 336 110.40 59.93 -53.49
N SER A 337 109.61 58.99 -52.93
CA SER A 337 108.14 59.05 -53.05
C SER A 337 107.44 57.90 -52.31
N LYS A 338 106.52 58.30 -51.42
CA LYS A 338 105.31 57.63 -50.91
C LYS A 338 105.41 56.42 -49.99
#